data_AF-A0A2L0ENV8-F1
#
_entry.id   AF-A0A2L0ENV8-F1
#
_cell.length_a   1.000
_cell.length_b   1.000
_cell.length_c   1.000
_cell.angle_alpha   90.00
_cell.angle_beta   90.00
_cell.angle_gamma   90.00
#
_symmetry.space_group_name_H-M   'P 1'
#
loop_
_entity.id
_entity.type
_entity.pdbx_description
1 polymer ?
#
loop_
_entity_poly.entity_id
_entity_poly.type
_entity_poly.pdbx_seq_one_letter_code
_entity_poly.pdbx_strand_id
1 'polypeptide(L)' 'MSVPLNIAEGSGRAAAADRARFYAIARGSAMECGALVDVCRVAGFLKAAEAEDAKALLIRIVAMLTRMCRG' A
#
# COMPACT_ATOMS: atom_id res chain seq x y z
N MET A 1 -3.93 -8.85 0.99
CA MET A 1 -3.53 -9.24 2.37
C MET A 1 -2.09 -8.87 2.75
N SER A 2 -1.16 -8.63 1.81
CA SER A 2 0.25 -8.30 2.13
C SER A 2 0.46 -7.00 2.93
N VAL A 3 -0.26 -5.93 2.60
CA VAL A 3 -0.06 -4.59 3.20
C VAL A 3 -0.18 -4.59 4.74
N PRO A 4 -1.31 -4.99 5.36
CA PRO A 4 -1.44 -4.95 6.81
C PRO A 4 -0.47 -5.89 7.54
N LEU A 5 -0.15 -7.05 6.95
CA LEU A 5 0.78 -8.01 7.53
C LEU A 5 2.19 -7.44 7.62
N ASN A 6 2.68 -6.81 6.54
CA ASN A 6 4.00 -6.19 6.54
C ASN A 6 4.06 -4.93 7.43
N ILE A 7 2.95 -4.20 7.61
CA ILE A 7 2.87 -3.11 8.60
C ILE A 7 3.03 -3.66 10.02
N ALA A 8 2.29 -4.71 10.36
CA ALA A 8 2.36 -5.33 11.69
C ALA A 8 3.77 -5.88 11.96
N GLU A 9 4.32 -6.62 11.00
CA GLU A 9 5.65 -7.21 11.11
C GLU A 9 6.74 -6.13 11.28
N GLY A 10 6.68 -5.08 10.45
CA GLY A 10 7.60 -3.94 10.54
C GLY A 10 7.50 -3.25 11.90
N SER A 11 6.29 -3.05 12.43
CA SER A 11 6.10 -2.41 13.73
C SER A 11 6.65 -3.21 14.91
N GLY A 12 6.83 -4.53 14.74
CA GLY A 12 7.45 -5.41 15.73
C GLY A 12 8.99 -5.44 15.70
N ARG A 13 9.65 -4.78 14.74
CA ARG A 13 11.12 -4.83 14.62
C ARG A 13 11.84 -3.77 15.45
N ALA A 14 12.85 -4.20 16.21
CA ALA A 14 13.66 -3.31 17.05
C ALA A 14 14.60 -2.41 16.23
N ALA A 15 15.22 -2.94 15.18
CA ALA A 15 16.13 -2.18 14.33
C ALA A 15 15.38 -1.32 13.31
N ALA A 16 15.75 -0.04 13.19
CA ALA A 16 15.13 0.90 12.25
C ALA A 16 15.22 0.42 10.79
N ALA A 17 16.38 -0.11 10.40
CA ALA A 17 16.59 -0.64 9.05
C ALA A 17 15.64 -1.80 8.72
N ASP A 18 15.39 -2.70 9.67
CA ASP A 18 14.45 -3.80 9.49
C ASP A 18 13.00 -3.31 9.43
N ARG A 19 12.59 -2.36 10.29
CA ARG A 19 11.26 -1.74 10.19
C ARG A 19 11.02 -1.14 8.81
N ALA A 20 11.98 -0.32 8.35
CA ALA A 20 11.90 0.38 7.07
C ALA A 20 11.77 -0.60 5.89
N ARG A 21 12.46 -1.74 5.95
CA ARG A 21 12.34 -2.80 4.95
C ARG A 21 10.93 -3.37 4.86
N PHE A 22 10.30 -3.71 5.99
CA PHE A 22 8.92 -4.22 5.99
C PHE A 22 7.91 -3.16 5.53
N TYR A 23 8.07 -1.91 5.95
CA TYR A 23 7.23 -0.81 5.45
C TYR A 23 7.40 -0.56 3.95
N ALA A 24 8.60 -0.75 3.40
CA ALA A 24 8.85 -0.66 1.97
C ALA A 24 8.14 -1.78 1.20
N ILE A 25 8.11 -3.01 1.74
CA ILE A 25 7.34 -4.12 1.16
C ILE A 25 5.84 -3.80 1.18
N ALA A 26 5.32 -3.34 2.33
CA ALA A 26 3.92 -2.92 2.44
C ALA A 26 3.57 -1.83 1.42
N ARG A 27 4.49 -0.86 1.20
CA ARG A 27 4.31 0.22 0.24
C ARG A 27 4.27 -0.30 -1.19
N GLY A 28 5.17 -1.21 -1.55
CA GLY A 28 5.19 -1.87 -2.85
C GLY A 28 3.86 -2.59 -3.12
N SER A 29 3.40 -3.41 -2.16
CA SER A 29 2.11 -4.11 -2.28
C SER A 29 0.91 -3.14 -2.39
N ALA A 30 0.95 -1.99 -1.72
CA ALA A 30 -0.12 -0.99 -1.87
C ALA A 30 -0.13 -0.34 -3.26
N MET A 31 1.05 -0.11 -3.87
CA MET A 31 1.17 0.38 -5.25
C MET A 31 0.66 -0.66 -6.26
N GLU A 32 0.99 -1.93 -6.05
CA GLU A 32 0.47 -3.05 -6.87
C GLU A 32 -1.05 -3.12 -6.81
N CYS A 33 -1.65 -2.92 -5.64
CA CYS A 33 -3.11 -2.81 -5.52
C CYS A 33 -3.67 -1.65 -6.36
N GLY A 34 -2.96 -0.52 -6.45
CA GLY A 34 -3.37 0.61 -7.31
C GLY A 34 -3.38 0.22 -8.78
N ALA A 35 -2.34 -0.46 -9.25
CA ALA A 35 -2.28 -0.99 -10.60
C ALA A 35 -3.41 -2.01 -10.88
N LEU A 36 -3.75 -2.86 -9.90
CA LEU A 36 -4.89 -3.78 -10.02
C LEU A 36 -6.22 -3.04 -10.12
N VAL A 37 -6.42 -1.94 -9.38
CA VAL A 37 -7.62 -1.09 -9.52
C VAL A 37 -7.72 -0.52 -10.94
N ASP A 38 -6.60 -0.04 -11.50
CA ASP A 38 -6.57 0.47 -12.87
C ASP A 38 -6.92 -0.62 -13.90
N VAL A 39 -6.37 -1.83 -13.73
CA VAL A 39 -6.70 -2.99 -14.58
C VAL A 39 -8.18 -3.35 -14.46
N CYS A 40 -8.72 -3.44 -13.25
CA CYS A 40 -10.13 -3.74 -13.02
C CYS A 40 -11.07 -2.69 -13.63
N ARG A 41 -10.69 -1.41 -13.59
CA ARG A 41 -11.43 -0.32 -14.24
C ARG A 41 -11.44 -0.49 -15.76
N VAL A 42 -10.28 -0.75 -16.37
CA VAL A 42 -10.16 -0.95 -17.82
C VAL A 42 -10.90 -2.21 -18.29
N ALA A 43 -10.88 -3.27 -17.48
CA ALA A 43 -11.58 -4.52 -17.75
C ALA A 43 -13.09 -4.46 -17.48
N GLY A 44 -13.62 -3.32 -17.01
CA GLY A 44 -15.06 -3.13 -16.76
C GLY A 44 -15.60 -3.73 -15.46
N PHE A 45 -14.71 -4.19 -14.57
CA PHE A 45 -15.10 -4.72 -13.25
C PHE A 45 -15.38 -3.63 -12.22
N LEU A 46 -14.91 -2.40 -12.46
CA LEU A 46 -15.14 -1.25 -11.58
C LEU A 46 -15.64 -0.04 -12.39
N LYS A 47 -16.63 0.66 -11.85
CA LYS A 47 -17.02 2.00 -12.32
C LYS A 47 -15.92 3.00 -11.99
N ALA A 48 -15.93 4.13 -12.69
CA ALA A 48 -14.96 5.21 -12.47
C ALA A 48 -14.96 5.69 -11.01
N ALA A 49 -16.13 5.94 -10.42
CA ALA A 49 -16.25 6.38 -9.04
C ALA A 49 -15.66 5.38 -8.03
N GLU A 50 -15.94 4.07 -8.20
CA GLU A 50 -15.43 3.01 -7.33
C GLU A 50 -13.89 2.91 -7.42
N ALA A 51 -13.34 3.06 -8.62
CA ALA A 51 -11.89 3.07 -8.83
C ALA A 51 -11.22 4.31 -8.22
N GLU A 52 -11.84 5.49 -8.32
CA GLU A 52 -11.32 6.71 -7.69
C GLU A 52 -11.36 6.64 -6.16
N ASP A 53 -12.46 6.15 -5.57
CA ASP A 53 -12.56 5.95 -4.12
C ASP A 53 -11.50 4.96 -3.61
N ALA A 54 -11.32 3.84 -4.31
CA ALA A 54 -10.30 2.85 -3.98
C ALA A 54 -8.88 3.44 -4.08
N LYS A 55 -8.58 4.19 -5.14
CA LYS A 55 -7.28 4.85 -5.31
C LYS A 55 -7.03 5.93 -4.26
N ALA A 56 -8.05 6.69 -3.86
CA ALA A 56 -7.91 7.69 -2.80
C ALA A 56 -7.46 7.06 -1.47
N LEU A 57 -8.01 5.89 -1.11
CA LEU A 57 -7.57 5.13 0.05
C LEU A 57 -6.13 4.62 -0.10
N LEU A 58 -5.78 4.06 -1.26
CA LEU A 58 -4.42 3.56 -1.53
C LEU A 58 -3.37 4.66 -1.50
N ILE A 59 -3.67 5.85 -2.05
CA ILE A 59 -2.79 7.02 -2.00
C ILE A 59 -2.46 7.39 -0.56
N ARG A 60 -3.47 7.42 0.33
CA ARG A 60 -3.25 7.70 1.75
C ARG A 60 -2.36 6.66 2.41
N ILE A 61 -2.58 5.37 2.12
CA ILE A 61 -1.75 4.27 2.63
C ILE A 61 -0.30 4.42 2.16
N VAL A 62 -0.08 4.65 0.86
CA VAL A 62 1.27 4.85 0.29
C VAL A 62 1.96 6.06 0.89
N ALA A 63 1.24 7.16 1.13
CA ALA A 63 1.79 8.36 1.75
C ALA A 63 2.28 8.08 3.19
N MET A 64 1.45 7.42 4.01
CA MET A 64 1.82 7.01 5.37
C MET A 64 3.05 6.09 5.36
N LEU A 65 3.03 5.05 4.53
CA LEU A 65 4.14 4.09 4.44
C LEU A 65 5.44 4.75 3.94
N THR A 66 5.34 5.72 3.03
CA THR A 66 6.50 6.49 2.57
C THR A 66 7.15 7.28 3.71
N ARG A 67 6.35 7.85 4.62
CA ARG A 67 6.88 8.51 5.81
C ARG A 67 7.51 7.51 6.77
N MET A 68 6.87 6.36 6.98
CA MET A 68 7.34 5.32 7.90
C MET A 68 8.63 4.65 7.44
N CYS A 69 8.88 4.54 6.12
CA CYS A 69 10.14 4.04 5.58
C CYS A 69 11.36 4.92 5.90
N ARG A 70 11.14 6.17 6.33
CA ARG A 70 12.20 7.16 6.60
C ARG A 70 12.41 7.39 8.11
N GLY A 71 11.67 6.70 8.97
CA GLY A 71 11.72 6.83 10.43
C GLY A 71 12.41 5.66 11.13
#